data_AF-A0A914UI06-F1
#
_entry.id   AF-A0A914UI06-F1
#
_cell.length_a   1.000
_cell.length_b   1.000
_cell.length_c   1.000
_cell.angle_alpha   90.00
_cell.angle_beta   90.00
_cell.angle_gamma   90.00
#
_symmetry.space_group_name_H-M   'P 1'
#
loop_
_entity.id
_entity.type
_entity.pdbx_description
1 polymer ?
#
loop_
_entity_poly.entity_id
_entity_poly.type
_entity_poly.pdbx_seq_one_letter_code
_entity_poly.pdbx_strand_id
1 'polypeptide(L)'
;MDMLKQKAIRHNYANLVDCLNPLRVMDHLAHLLSLEEMELIRKSQFTSQEKTRELVAILLRKNEELRPFECFIKALEETDENHKTMAETILKTYTHHNGPGVFKRASITSLSHAEQTEYNLQM
;
A
#
# COMPACT_ATOMS: atom_id res chain seq x y z
N MET A 1 4.40 2.96 11.63
CA MET A 1 3.44 3.81 10.90
C MET A 1 3.27 5.17 11.56
N ASP A 2 3.57 6.27 10.87
CA ASP A 2 3.30 7.64 11.37
C ASP A 2 1.79 7.94 11.55
N MET A 3 1.47 8.98 12.31
CA MET A 3 0.08 9.32 12.67
C MET A 3 -0.80 9.66 11.46
N LEU A 4 -0.24 10.29 10.42
CA LEU A 4 -0.99 10.75 9.25
C LEU A 4 -1.32 9.58 8.33
N LYS A 5 -0.36 8.67 8.11
CA LYS A 5 -0.56 7.40 7.40
C LYS A 5 -1.62 6.55 8.10
N GLN A 6 -1.53 6.43 9.43
CA GLN A 6 -2.55 5.72 10.21
C GLN A 6 -3.93 6.37 10.08
N LYS A 7 -4.01 7.71 10.12
CA LYS A 7 -5.28 8.44 9.96
C LYS A 7 -5.89 8.21 8.57
N ALA A 8 -5.08 8.20 7.52
CA ALA A 8 -5.54 7.93 6.16
C ALA A 8 -6.14 6.52 6.02
N ILE A 9 -5.48 5.50 6.58
CA ILE A 9 -6.02 4.13 6.61
C ILE A 9 -7.32 4.07 7.42
N ARG A 10 -7.34 4.66 8.61
CA ARG A 10 -8.53 4.66 9.49
C ARG A 10 -9.73 5.37 8.87
N HIS A 11 -9.50 6.46 8.14
CA HIS A 11 -10.56 7.18 7.42
C HIS A 11 -11.22 6.32 6.34
N ASN A 12 -10.45 5.45 5.70
CA ASN A 12 -10.92 4.55 4.64
C ASN A 12 -11.28 3.14 5.15
N TYR A 13 -11.32 2.95 6.48
CA TYR A 13 -11.40 1.63 7.08
C TYR A 13 -12.67 0.86 6.74
N ALA A 14 -13.83 1.53 6.71
CA ALA A 14 -15.09 0.89 6.34
C ALA A 14 -15.03 0.30 4.92
N ASN A 15 -14.59 1.11 3.95
CA ASN A 15 -14.42 0.67 2.57
C ASN A 15 -13.39 -0.47 2.44
N LEU A 16 -12.29 -0.40 3.20
CA LEU A 16 -11.33 -1.51 3.27
C LEU A 16 -12.01 -2.79 3.76
N VAL A 17 -12.70 -2.76 4.89
CA VAL A 17 -13.35 -3.95 5.45
C VAL A 17 -14.35 -4.57 4.47
N ASP A 18 -15.11 -3.77 3.75
CA ASP A 18 -16.20 -4.26 2.89
C ASP A 18 -15.71 -4.72 1.50
N CYS A 19 -14.68 -4.09 0.94
CA CYS A 19 -14.31 -4.30 -0.46
C CYS A 19 -12.95 -5.00 -0.65
N LEU A 20 -12.08 -5.01 0.36
CA LEU A 20 -10.75 -5.60 0.25
C LEU A 20 -10.84 -7.13 0.14
N ASN A 21 -10.06 -7.71 -0.78
CA ASN A 21 -9.73 -9.13 -0.74
C ASN A 21 -8.40 -9.31 0.03
N PRO A 22 -8.44 -9.62 1.33
CA PRO A 22 -7.24 -9.61 2.17
C PRO A 22 -6.26 -10.70 1.79
N LEU A 23 -6.70 -11.83 1.26
CA LEU A 23 -5.80 -12.93 0.89
C LEU A 23 -4.97 -12.57 -0.34
N ARG A 24 -5.60 -12.00 -1.37
CA ARG A 24 -4.87 -11.56 -2.57
C ARG A 24 -3.88 -10.45 -2.24
N VAL A 25 -4.29 -9.45 -1.46
CA VAL A 25 -3.42 -8.35 -1.05
C VAL A 25 -2.28 -8.85 -0.14
N MET A 26 -2.56 -9.80 0.74
CA MET A 26 -1.56 -10.41 1.63
C MET A 26 -0.45 -11.12 0.84
N ASP A 27 -0.75 -11.76 -0.30
CA ASP A 27 0.28 -12.42 -1.12
C ASP A 27 1.34 -11.42 -1.62
N HIS A 28 0.94 -10.18 -1.95
CA HIS A 28 1.86 -9.09 -2.28
C HIS A 28 2.62 -8.52 -1.06
N LEU A 29 2.14 -8.80 0.15
CA LEU A 29 2.72 -8.35 1.41
C LEU A 29 3.55 -9.43 2.13
N ALA A 30 3.74 -10.61 1.53
CA ALA A 30 4.43 -11.74 2.16
C ALA A 30 5.86 -11.41 2.64
N HIS A 31 6.54 -10.43 2.01
CA HIS A 31 7.86 -9.95 2.42
C HIS A 31 7.85 -9.07 3.69
N LEU A 32 6.69 -8.52 4.04
CA LEU A 32 6.48 -7.64 5.20
C LEU A 32 5.91 -8.40 6.41
N LEU A 33 5.20 -9.49 6.16
CA LEU A 33 4.49 -10.28 7.16
C LEU A 33 5.31 -11.49 7.61
N SER A 34 5.24 -11.82 8.90
CA SER A 34 5.76 -13.08 9.41
C SER A 34 4.86 -14.24 8.99
N LEU A 35 5.40 -15.47 9.04
CA LEU A 35 4.60 -16.67 8.81
C LEU A 35 3.41 -16.76 9.77
N GLU A 36 3.62 -16.43 11.04
CA GLU A 36 2.57 -16.44 12.07
C GLU A 36 1.45 -15.44 11.76
N GLU A 37 1.79 -14.23 11.32
CA GLU A 37 0.82 -13.21 10.91
C GLU A 37 0.00 -13.65 9.68
N MET A 38 0.67 -14.24 8.69
CA MET A 38 -0.02 -14.77 7.50
C MET A 38 -0.97 -15.92 7.86
N GLU A 39 -0.54 -16.84 8.72
CA GLU A 39 -1.39 -17.95 9.17
C GLU A 39 -2.57 -17.47 10.03
N LEU A 40 -2.37 -16.42 10.85
CA LEU A 40 -3.46 -15.80 11.59
C LEU A 40 -4.54 -15.24 10.65
N ILE A 41 -4.13 -14.58 9.57
CA ILE A 41 -5.06 -14.04 8.55
C ILE A 41 -5.70 -15.17 7.75
N ARG A 42 -4.98 -16.26 7.45
CA ARG A 42 -5.50 -17.39 6.66
C ARG A 42 -6.51 -18.26 7.39
N LYS A 43 -6.71 -18.09 8.71
CA LYS A 43 -7.66 -18.89 9.50
C LYS A 43 -9.00 -19.04 8.79
N SER A 44 -9.36 -20.29 8.50
CA SER A 44 -10.52 -20.64 7.69
C SER A 44 -11.85 -20.21 8.33
N GLN A 45 -11.90 -20.11 9.66
CA GLN A 45 -13.08 -19.63 10.38
C GLN A 45 -13.38 -18.13 10.21
N PHE A 46 -12.43 -17.33 9.73
CA PHE A 46 -12.61 -15.88 9.59
C PHE A 46 -13.31 -15.54 8.28
N THR A 47 -14.31 -14.67 8.35
CA THR A 47 -14.91 -14.00 7.18
C THR A 47 -13.88 -13.11 6.48
N SER A 48 -14.13 -12.75 5.22
CA SER A 48 -13.26 -11.81 4.49
C SER A 48 -13.08 -10.50 5.26
N GLN A 49 -14.16 -9.98 5.87
CA GLN A 49 -14.13 -8.78 6.69
C GLN A 49 -13.21 -8.94 7.91
N GLU A 50 -13.30 -10.05 8.65
CA GLU A 50 -12.43 -10.31 9.80
C GLU A 50 -10.96 -10.43 9.38
N LYS A 51 -10.68 -11.12 8.27
CA LYS A 51 -9.33 -11.21 7.70
C LYS A 51 -8.78 -9.83 7.32
N THR A 52 -9.61 -8.96 6.75
CA THR A 52 -9.23 -7.57 6.45
C THR A 52 -8.94 -6.77 7.71
N ARG A 53 -9.78 -6.88 8.74
CA ARG A 53 -9.56 -6.20 10.03
C ARG A 53 -8.23 -6.62 10.64
N GLU A 54 -7.91 -7.91 10.60
CA GLU A 54 -6.65 -8.44 11.10
C GLU A 54 -5.45 -7.94 10.29
N LEU A 55 -5.51 -8.01 8.96
CA LEU A 55 -4.46 -7.49 8.08
C LEU A 55 -4.16 -6.01 8.35
N VAL A 56 -5.21 -5.18 8.43
CA VAL A 56 -5.05 -3.75 8.73
C VAL A 56 -4.49 -3.54 10.14
N ALA A 57 -4.95 -4.29 11.14
CA ALA A 57 -4.42 -4.20 12.50
C ALA A 57 -2.94 -4.55 12.58
N ILE A 58 -2.49 -5.59 11.87
CA ILE A 58 -1.07 -5.96 11.77
C ILE A 58 -0.28 -4.83 11.12
N LEU A 59 -0.71 -4.32 9.95
CA LEU A 59 -0.03 -3.25 9.23
C LEU A 59 0.14 -1.97 10.06
N LEU A 60 -0.88 -1.60 10.84
CA LEU A 60 -0.82 -0.42 11.71
C LEU A 60 0.20 -0.57 12.85
N ARG A 61 0.52 -1.80 13.25
CA ARG A 61 1.50 -2.11 14.31
C ARG A 61 2.93 -2.32 13.78
N LYS A 62 3.13 -2.39 12.46
CA LYS A 62 4.46 -2.58 11.86
C LYS A 62 5.38 -1.39 12.10
N ASN A 63 6.67 -1.70 12.26
CA ASN A 63 7.75 -0.72 12.34
C ASN A 63 7.73 0.18 11.10
N GLU A 64 7.84 1.50 11.30
CA GLU A 64 7.88 2.49 10.22
C GLU A 64 9.05 2.29 9.27
N GLU A 65 10.18 1.79 9.76
CA GLU A 65 11.37 1.53 8.94
C GLU A 65 11.11 0.50 7.83
N LEU A 66 10.13 -0.39 8.03
CA LEU A 66 9.69 -1.36 7.03
C LEU A 66 8.74 -0.76 5.99
N ARG A 67 8.40 0.52 6.10
CA ARG A 67 7.52 1.27 5.20
C ARG A 67 6.19 0.55 4.92
N PRO A 68 5.44 0.14 5.98
CA PRO A 68 4.24 -0.69 5.82
C PRO A 68 3.12 0.00 5.04
N PHE A 69 3.03 1.33 5.09
CA PHE A 69 2.04 2.10 4.34
C PHE A 69 2.34 2.02 2.84
N GLU A 70 3.57 2.30 2.45
CA GLU A 70 4.01 2.26 1.05
C GLU A 70 3.87 0.84 0.47
N CYS A 71 4.27 -0.18 1.23
CA CYS A 71 4.08 -1.57 0.81
C CYS A 71 2.59 -1.91 0.66
N PHE A 72 1.72 -1.43 1.55
CA PHE A 72 0.28 -1.64 1.45
C PHE A 72 -0.33 -0.96 0.22
N ILE A 73 0.02 0.30 -0.05
CA ILE A 73 -0.41 1.02 -1.25
C ILE A 73 0.03 0.29 -2.51
N LYS A 74 1.29 -0.15 -2.57
CA LYS A 74 1.81 -0.91 -3.71
C LYS A 74 1.09 -2.24 -3.88
N ALA A 75 0.85 -2.98 -2.80
CA ALA A 75 0.11 -4.24 -2.84
C ALA A 75 -1.31 -4.07 -3.40
N LEU A 76 -1.99 -2.98 -3.01
CA LEU A 76 -3.30 -2.63 -3.56
C LEU A 76 -3.22 -2.31 -5.06
N GLU A 77 -2.22 -1.53 -5.49
CA GLU A 77 -2.00 -1.19 -6.90
C GLU A 77 -1.69 -2.43 -7.77
N GLU A 78 -1.03 -3.45 -7.21
CA GLU A 78 -0.66 -4.69 -7.91
C GLU A 78 -1.76 -5.77 -7.91
N THR A 79 -2.82 -5.62 -7.10
CA THR A 79 -3.85 -6.66 -6.95
C THR A 79 -4.85 -6.68 -8.11
N ASP A 80 -5.55 -5.56 -8.35
CA ASP A 80 -6.44 -5.32 -9.50
C ASP A 80 -6.90 -3.84 -9.53
N GLU A 81 -7.66 -3.46 -10.56
CA GLU A 81 -8.12 -2.07 -10.76
C GLU A 81 -9.06 -1.55 -9.64
N ASN A 82 -9.82 -2.43 -8.97
CA ASN A 82 -10.65 -2.03 -7.84
C ASN A 82 -9.77 -1.65 -6.65
N HIS A 83 -8.79 -2.50 -6.33
CA HIS A 83 -7.84 -2.24 -5.24
C HIS A 83 -6.95 -1.02 -5.53
N LYS A 84 -6.58 -0.81 -6.80
CA LYS A 84 -5.87 0.40 -7.23
C LYS A 84 -6.66 1.67 -6.98
N THR A 85 -7.97 1.66 -7.26
CA THR A 85 -8.86 2.79 -6.92
C THR A 85 -8.90 3.05 -5.41
N MET A 86 -8.85 2.00 -4.58
CA MET A 86 -8.74 2.13 -3.13
C MET A 86 -7.41 2.76 -2.71
N ALA A 87 -6.29 2.33 -3.30
CA ALA A 87 -4.98 2.93 -3.07
C ALA A 87 -4.98 4.44 -3.37
N GLU A 88 -5.52 4.85 -4.52
CA GLU A 88 -5.64 6.26 -4.88
C GLU A 88 -6.48 7.05 -3.87
N THR A 89 -7.56 6.45 -3.37
CA THR A 89 -8.43 7.09 -2.37
C THR A 89 -7.68 7.30 -1.06
N ILE A 90 -6.95 6.29 -0.58
CA ILE A 90 -6.15 6.38 0.65
C ILE A 90 -5.03 7.43 0.50
N LEU A 91 -4.36 7.44 -0.66
CA LEU A 91 -3.34 8.44 -0.97
C LEU A 91 -3.92 9.86 -0.99
N LYS A 92 -5.09 10.06 -1.61
CA LYS A 92 -5.79 11.35 -1.60
C LYS A 92 -6.14 11.79 -0.18
N THR A 93 -6.58 10.89 0.69
CA THR A 93 -6.83 11.20 2.11
C THR A 93 -5.54 11.60 2.82
N TYR A 94 -4.45 10.88 2.59
CA TYR A 94 -3.15 11.20 3.17
C TYR A 94 -2.63 12.56 2.71
N THR A 95 -2.75 12.90 1.42
CA THR A 95 -2.31 14.21 0.89
C THR A 95 -3.19 15.36 1.36
N HIS A 96 -4.51 15.17 1.46
CA HIS A 96 -5.41 16.19 2.03
C HIS A 96 -5.07 16.49 3.50
N HIS A 97 -4.63 15.49 4.26
CA HIS A 97 -4.14 15.70 5.63
C HIS A 97 -2.73 16.30 5.71
N ASN A 98 -1.95 16.31 4.62
CA ASN A 98 -0.58 16.83 4.57
C ASN A 98 -0.45 18.18 3.84
N GLY A 99 -1.53 18.73 3.29
CA GLY A 99 -1.44 19.83 2.32
C GLY A 99 -0.76 19.37 1.00
N PRO A 100 -0.78 20.18 -0.05
CA PRO A 100 -0.40 19.79 -1.42
C PRO A 100 1.10 19.47 -1.65
N GLY A 101 1.91 19.20 -0.61
CA GLY A 101 3.38 19.22 -0.72
C GLY A 101 4.14 17.89 -0.70
N VAL A 102 3.55 16.74 -0.30
CA VAL A 102 4.39 15.60 0.17
C VAL A 102 4.40 14.35 -0.73
N PHE A 103 3.44 14.17 -1.64
CA PHE A 103 3.49 13.04 -2.58
C PHE A 103 4.11 13.46 -3.93
N LYS A 104 5.44 13.57 -3.97
CA LYS A 104 6.14 13.36 -5.25
C LYS A 104 6.05 11.85 -5.53
N ARG A 105 5.04 11.43 -6.30
CA ARG A 105 5.09 10.17 -7.04
C ARG A 105 6.43 10.21 -7.78
N ALA A 106 7.41 9.41 -7.36
CA ALA A 106 8.53 9.10 -8.21
C ALA A 106 7.95 8.30 -9.36
N SER A 107 7.50 9.01 -10.40
CA SER A 107 7.20 8.40 -11.66
C SER A 107 8.50 7.82 -12.15
N ILE A 108 8.64 6.49 -12.04
CA ILE A 108 9.58 5.75 -12.88
C ILE A 108 8.94 5.76 -14.26
N THR A 109 8.88 6.95 -14.87
CA THR A 109 8.58 7.09 -16.28
C THR A 109 9.87 6.70 -16.98
N SER A 110 9.82 5.53 -17.60
CA SER A 110 10.66 5.09 -18.69
C SER A 110 11.44 6.24 -19.32
N LEU A 111 12.77 6.19 -19.24
CA LEU A 111 13.66 7.06 -20.00
C LEU A 111 13.15 7.11 -21.44
N SER A 112 12.61 8.27 -21.83
CA SER A 112 12.27 8.52 -23.22
C SER A 112 13.59 8.51 -24.01
N HIS A 113 13.55 7.98 -25.22
CA HIS A 113 14.69 7.81 -26.14
C HIS A 113 15.44 9.10 -26.52
N ALA A 114 15.15 10.25 -25.90
CA ALA A 114 15.71 11.55 -26.20
C ALA A 114 16.91 11.96 -25.32
N GLU A 115 17.21 11.26 -24.22
CA GLU A 115 18.30 11.61 -23.29
C GLU A 115 19.50 10.65 -23.35
N GLN A 116 19.62 9.84 -24.41
CA GLN A 116 20.72 8.89 -24.60
C GLN A 116 21.85 9.40 -25.51
N THR A 117 21.75 10.62 -26.04
CA THR A 117 22.69 11.12 -27.07
C THR A 117 23.77 12.06 -26.52
N GLU A 118 23.70 12.53 -25.27
CA GLU A 118 24.71 13.45 -24.71
C GLU A 118 25.82 12.79 -23.88
N TYR A 119 25.79 11.47 -23.65
CA TYR A 119 26.84 10.77 -22.89
C TYR A 119 27.94 10.13 -23.76
N ASN A 120 27.89 10.26 -25.10
CA ASN A 120 28.85 9.61 -26.01
C ASN A 120 29.78 10.58 -26.78
N LEU A 121 29.93 11.83 -26.34
CA LEU A 121 30.85 12.80 -26.97
C LEU A 121 31.85 13.46 -25.99
N GLN A 122 32.09 12.85 -24.83
CA GLN A 122 33.18 13.25 -23.92
C GLN A 122 34.14 12.09 -23.58
N MET A 123 34.30 11.15 -24.52
CA MET A 123 35.43 10.21 -24.56
C MET A 123 36.24 10.44 -25.84
#